data_AF-W2SPN1-F1
#
_entry.id   AF-W2SPN1-F1
#
_cell.length_a   1.000
_cell.length_b   1.000
_cell.length_c   1.000
_cell.angle_alpha   90.00
_cell.angle_beta   90.00
_cell.angle_gamma   90.00
#
_symmetry.space_group_name_H-M   'P 1'
#
loop_
_entity.id
_entity.type
_entity.pdbx_description
1 polymer ?
#
loop_
_entity_poly.entity_id
_entity_poly.type
_entity_poly.pdbx_seq_one_letter_code
_entity_poly.pdbx_strand_id
1 'polypeptide(L)'
;VRIVKRDETLGATIRNDHGKIYIARLIAGGVAARSGCIQEGDRILEVNGLPASDLSVDDVARILNRVDKGSVSLKLVPADMSTRTENGTPHVYLRALFDYKGKEDSRHPCPEVALSFNIGDILELLACNDDHWWQ
;
A
#
# COMPACT_ATOMS: atom_id res chain seq x y z
N VAL A 1 6.12 -8.01 11.96
CA VAL A 1 7.22 -7.50 11.12
C VAL A 1 8.32 -6.89 11.99
N ARG A 2 9.58 -6.95 11.57
CA ARG A 2 10.71 -6.33 12.28
C ARG A 2 11.49 -5.47 11.30
N ILE A 3 11.56 -4.16 11.56
CA ILE A 3 12.25 -3.20 10.69
C ILE A 3 13.51 -2.71 11.41
N VAL A 4 14.65 -2.76 10.72
CA VAL A 4 15.94 -2.31 11.24
C VAL A 4 16.21 -0.89 10.75
N LYS A 5 16.55 0.02 11.66
CA LYS A 5 16.89 1.42 11.39
C LYS A 5 18.34 1.71 11.80
N ARG A 6 19.01 2.62 11.09
CA ARG A 6 20.41 3.01 11.34
C ARG A 6 20.54 4.52 11.34
N ASP A 7 20.70 5.11 12.52
CA ASP A 7 20.91 6.56 12.70
C ASP A 7 19.85 7.44 12.02
N GLU A 8 18.63 6.91 11.82
CA GLU A 8 17.48 7.60 11.24
C GLU A 8 16.19 7.12 11.94
N THR A 9 15.10 7.88 11.80
CA THR A 9 13.78 7.46 12.31
C THR A 9 13.18 6.37 11.43
N LEU A 10 12.12 5.71 11.91
CA LEU A 10 11.41 4.74 11.08
C LEU A 10 10.80 5.40 9.82
N GLY A 11 10.51 6.69 9.85
CA GLY A 11 9.91 7.39 8.70
C GLY A 11 8.43 7.04 8.48
N ALA A 12 7.66 6.97 9.57
CA ALA A 12 6.22 6.73 9.53
C ALA A 12 5.50 7.65 10.53
N THR A 13 4.30 8.08 10.19
CA THR A 13 3.38 8.79 11.10
C THR A 13 2.22 7.88 11.46
N ILE A 14 1.57 8.15 12.59
CA ILE A 14 0.46 7.36 13.10
C ILE A 14 -0.77 8.24 13.35
N ARG A 15 -1.94 7.63 13.33
CA ARG A 15 -3.21 8.25 13.72
C ARG A 15 -3.95 7.36 14.72
N ASN A 16 -4.74 7.98 15.58
CA ASN A 16 -5.66 7.29 16.46
C ASN A 16 -7.08 7.41 15.92
N ASP A 17 -7.78 6.29 15.83
CA ASP A 17 -9.18 6.23 15.46
C ASP A 17 -9.91 5.33 16.46
N HIS A 18 -10.77 5.91 17.29
CA HIS A 18 -11.53 5.23 18.34
C HIS A 18 -10.68 4.31 19.23
N GLY A 19 -9.50 4.78 19.67
CA GLY A 19 -8.59 4.01 20.54
C GLY A 19 -7.73 2.97 19.81
N LYS A 20 -7.86 2.85 18.49
CA LYS A 20 -7.01 2.00 17.65
C LYS A 20 -5.97 2.86 16.96
N ILE A 21 -4.73 2.36 16.89
CA ILE A 21 -3.61 3.07 16.27
C ILE A 21 -3.35 2.50 14.89
N TYR A 22 -3.20 3.39 13.92
CA TYR A 22 -2.95 3.04 12.52
C TYR A 22 -1.72 3.78 11.98
N ILE A 23 -1.03 3.17 11.02
CA ILE A 23 -0.08 3.89 10.17
C ILE A 23 -0.86 4.90 9.34
N ALA A 24 -0.54 6.19 9.50
CA ALA A 24 -1.22 7.28 8.81
C ALA A 24 -0.51 7.62 7.50
N ARG A 25 0.81 7.79 7.53
CA ARG A 25 1.62 8.14 6.37
C ARG A 25 3.01 7.54 6.43
N LEU A 26 3.56 7.14 5.29
CA LEU A 26 4.98 6.80 5.16
C LEU A 26 5.78 7.96 4.55
N ILE A 27 6.94 8.26 5.14
CA ILE A 27 7.85 9.27 4.60
C ILE A 27 8.56 8.67 3.38
N ALA A 28 8.42 9.33 2.23
CA ALA A 28 9.07 8.92 0.99
C ALA A 28 10.59 8.77 1.19
N GLY A 29 11.13 7.62 0.79
CA GLY A 29 12.53 7.30 0.96
C GLY A 29 12.98 7.00 2.40
N GLY A 30 12.10 7.02 3.40
CA GLY A 30 12.40 6.64 4.80
C GLY A 30 12.46 5.12 5.02
N VAL A 31 12.95 4.68 6.19
CA VAL A 31 13.16 3.24 6.49
C VAL A 31 11.91 2.39 6.28
N ALA A 32 10.76 2.85 6.78
CA ALA A 32 9.47 2.17 6.64
C ALA A 32 9.11 1.96 5.18
N ALA A 33 9.14 3.03 4.37
CA ALA A 33 8.83 2.98 2.94
C ALA A 33 9.80 2.04 2.19
N ARG A 34 11.11 2.18 2.44
CA ARG A 34 12.13 1.32 1.81
C ARG A 34 12.01 -0.15 2.21
N SER A 35 11.47 -0.44 3.39
CA SER A 35 11.31 -1.82 3.86
C SER A 35 10.21 -2.58 3.12
N GLY A 36 9.19 -1.88 2.59
CA GLY A 36 8.00 -2.49 1.99
C GLY A 36 7.19 -3.40 2.93
N CYS A 37 7.53 -3.43 4.23
CA CYS A 37 6.94 -4.35 5.20
C CYS A 37 5.66 -3.82 5.86
N ILE A 38 5.39 -2.52 5.73
CA ILE A 38 4.24 -1.82 6.29
C ILE A 38 3.71 -0.82 5.27
N GLN A 39 2.44 -0.46 5.40
CA GLN A 39 1.75 0.48 4.52
C GLN A 39 0.81 1.39 5.31
N GLU A 40 0.35 2.46 4.65
CA GLU A 40 -0.69 3.33 5.19
C GLU A 40 -1.98 2.54 5.42
N GLY A 41 -2.63 2.77 6.56
CA GLY A 41 -3.83 2.05 6.97
C GLY A 41 -3.59 0.78 7.79
N ASP A 42 -2.35 0.29 7.91
CA ASP A 42 -2.05 -0.85 8.77
C ASP A 42 -2.42 -0.53 10.23
N ARG A 43 -3.13 -1.44 10.90
CA ARG A 43 -3.47 -1.30 12.32
C ARG A 43 -2.38 -1.90 13.19
N ILE A 44 -1.87 -1.12 14.12
CA ILE A 44 -0.85 -1.57 15.08
C ILE A 44 -1.53 -2.28 16.27
N LEU A 45 -1.12 -3.53 16.52
CA LEU A 45 -1.55 -4.33 17.66
C LEU A 45 -0.53 -4.34 18.79
N GLU A 46 0.76 -4.42 18.44
CA GLU A 46 1.87 -4.47 19.40
C GLU A 46 3.08 -3.71 18.84
N VAL A 47 3.85 -3.05 19.72
CA VAL A 47 5.10 -2.35 19.41
C VAL A 47 6.18 -2.84 20.38
N ASN A 48 7.23 -3.45 19.85
CA ASN A 48 8.33 -4.04 20.63
C ASN A 48 7.86 -5.01 21.72
N GLY A 49 6.79 -5.76 21.46
CA GLY A 49 6.20 -6.73 22.39
C GLY A 49 5.23 -6.15 23.41
N LEU A 50 5.00 -4.82 23.41
CA LEU A 50 3.98 -4.17 24.23
C LEU A 50 2.68 -4.00 23.44
N PRO A 51 1.51 -4.39 23.98
CA PRO A 51 0.22 -4.15 23.34
C PRO A 51 0.00 -2.65 23.07
N ALA A 52 -0.50 -2.32 21.89
CA ALA A 52 -0.82 -0.95 21.52
C ALA A 52 -1.97 -0.36 22.36
N SER A 53 -2.83 -1.21 22.95
CA SER A 53 -3.87 -0.81 23.91
C SER A 53 -3.31 -0.23 25.20
N ASP A 54 -2.07 -0.59 25.53
CA ASP A 54 -1.42 -0.24 26.80
C ASP A 54 -0.48 0.97 26.63
N LEU A 55 -0.38 1.50 25.41
CA LEU A 55 0.48 2.60 25.03
C LEU A 55 -0.35 3.81 24.59
N SER A 56 0.10 5.01 24.98
CA SER A 56 -0.44 6.22 24.39
C SER A 56 0.05 6.40 22.95
N VAL A 57 -0.68 7.20 22.16
CA VAL A 57 -0.25 7.57 20.80
C VAL A 57 1.14 8.22 20.83
N ASP A 58 1.40 9.06 21.83
CA ASP A 58 2.69 9.72 22.01
C ASP A 58 3.82 8.72 22.32
N ASP A 59 3.55 7.67 23.11
CA ASP A 59 4.54 6.64 23.38
C ASP A 59 4.90 5.85 22.13
N VAL A 60 3.88 5.47 21.33
CA VAL A 60 4.12 4.81 20.04
C VAL A 60 4.90 5.73 19.12
N ALA A 61 4.47 6.99 18.94
CA ALA A 61 5.16 7.97 18.10
C ALA A 61 6.62 8.15 18.54
N ARG A 62 6.87 8.23 19.86
CA ARG A 62 8.22 8.34 20.42
C ARG A 62 9.07 7.12 20.07
N ILE A 63 8.53 5.91 20.15
CA ILE A 63 9.26 4.68 19.79
C ILE A 63 9.63 4.66 18.30
N LEU A 64 8.70 5.01 17.41
CA LEU A 64 8.93 5.03 15.96
C LEU A 64 9.92 6.14 15.55
N ASN A 65 9.89 7.29 16.24
CA ASN A 65 10.72 8.46 15.95
C ASN A 65 12.09 8.44 16.65
N ARG A 66 12.41 7.43 17.46
CA ARG A 66 13.78 7.36 18.00
C ARG A 66 14.77 7.19 16.84
N VAL A 67 15.90 7.90 16.91
CA VAL A 67 16.97 7.87 15.89
C VAL A 67 18.05 6.84 16.23
N ASP A 68 17.99 6.25 17.41
CA ASP A 68 18.94 5.25 17.89
C ASP A 68 19.03 4.01 16.99
N LYS A 69 20.25 3.45 16.88
CA LYS A 69 20.48 2.17 16.20
C LYS A 69 19.67 1.09 16.87
N GLY A 70 18.78 0.46 16.12
CA GLY A 70 17.91 -0.55 16.67
C GLY A 70 16.94 -1.12 15.66
N SER A 71 16.04 -1.96 16.15
CA SER A 71 14.94 -2.48 15.36
C SER A 71 13.63 -2.20 16.06
N VAL A 72 12.60 -1.88 15.27
CA VAL A 72 11.22 -1.80 15.74
C VAL A 72 10.50 -3.06 15.31
N SER A 73 9.92 -3.79 16.26
CA SER A 73 9.05 -4.93 16.01
C SER A 73 7.61 -4.48 16.10
N LEU A 74 6.80 -4.78 15.08
CA LEU A 74 5.38 -4.46 15.03
C LEU A 74 4.57 -5.72 14.78
N LYS A 75 3.46 -5.87 15.49
CA LYS A 75 2.39 -6.81 15.12
C LYS A 75 1.25 -6.00 14.54
N LEU A 76 0.81 -6.38 13.35
CA LEU A 76 -0.11 -5.59 12.55
C LEU A 76 -1.32 -6.42 12.16
N VAL A 77 -2.48 -5.78 12.09
CA VAL A 77 -3.50 -6.18 11.12
C VAL A 77 -3.20 -5.38 9.87
N PRO A 78 -2.97 -6.03 8.71
CA PRO A 78 -2.81 -5.32 7.46
C PRO A 78 -3.97 -4.35 7.26
N ALA A 79 -3.70 -3.20 6.65
CA ALA A 79 -4.76 -2.40 6.06
C ALA A 79 -5.64 -3.35 5.26
N ASP A 80 -6.97 -3.20 5.36
CA ASP A 80 -7.81 -3.71 4.28
C ASP A 80 -7.20 -3.10 3.04
N MET A 81 -6.60 -3.96 2.18
CA MET A 81 -5.88 -3.54 1.00
C MET A 81 -6.79 -2.51 0.36
N SER A 82 -6.39 -1.24 0.49
CA SER A 82 -6.98 -0.21 -0.31
C SER A 82 -6.40 -0.52 -1.67
N THR A 83 -7.04 -1.47 -2.33
CA THR A 83 -7.14 -1.45 -3.75
C THR A 83 -7.65 -0.07 -4.16
N ARG A 84 -8.15 0.82 -3.30
CA ARG A 84 -8.61 2.12 -3.73
C ARG A 84 -7.46 2.99 -4.30
N THR A 85 -7.54 3.27 -5.61
CA THR A 85 -6.78 4.27 -6.37
C THR A 85 -6.85 5.64 -5.67
N GLU A 86 -6.07 6.63 -6.11
CA GLU A 86 -6.08 8.00 -5.56
C GLU A 86 -7.50 8.61 -5.45
N ASN A 87 -8.44 8.13 -6.28
CA ASN A 87 -9.85 8.55 -6.30
C ASN A 87 -10.79 7.72 -5.41
N GLY A 88 -10.28 6.74 -4.67
CA GLY A 88 -11.11 5.89 -3.82
C GLY A 88 -11.76 4.70 -4.56
N THR A 89 -11.26 4.27 -5.72
CA THR A 89 -11.84 3.16 -6.49
C THR A 89 -10.97 1.91 -6.40
N PRO A 90 -11.49 0.72 -6.02
CA PRO A 90 -10.67 -0.49 -5.88
C PRO A 90 -9.89 -0.86 -7.16
N HIS A 91 -8.61 -1.16 -7.00
CA HIS A 91 -7.54 -1.63 -7.88
C HIS A 91 -7.90 -3.07 -8.11
N VAL A 92 -8.45 -3.31 -9.28
CA VAL A 92 -8.77 -4.66 -9.72
C VAL A 92 -7.64 -5.07 -10.63
N TYR A 93 -6.99 -6.20 -10.30
CA TYR A 93 -6.00 -6.81 -11.17
C TYR A 93 -6.62 -8.03 -11.85
N LEU A 94 -6.48 -8.11 -13.17
CA LEU A 94 -6.91 -9.24 -13.98
C LEU A 94 -5.70 -9.94 -14.57
N ARG A 95 -5.80 -11.25 -14.76
CA ARG A 95 -4.82 -12.02 -15.53
C ARG A 95 -5.36 -12.28 -16.92
N ALA A 96 -4.62 -11.88 -17.95
CA ALA A 96 -4.98 -12.14 -19.33
C ALA A 96 -4.97 -13.65 -19.60
N LEU A 97 -6.09 -14.16 -20.15
CA LEU A 97 -6.25 -15.56 -20.54
C LEU A 97 -6.16 -15.78 -22.05
N PHE A 98 -6.00 -14.70 -22.82
CA PHE A 98 -5.84 -14.69 -24.27
C PHE A 98 -4.92 -13.52 -24.66
N ASP A 99 -4.34 -13.59 -25.86
CA ASP A 99 -3.55 -12.50 -26.43
C ASP A 99 -4.48 -11.46 -27.07
N TYR A 100 -4.19 -10.18 -26.87
CA TYR A 100 -4.90 -9.06 -27.49
C TYR A 100 -3.94 -8.08 -28.15
N LYS A 101 -4.23 -7.77 -29.42
CA LYS A 101 -3.47 -6.81 -30.22
C LYS A 101 -4.32 -5.59 -30.54
N GLY A 102 -4.31 -4.62 -29.63
CA GLY A 102 -5.15 -3.43 -29.73
C GLY A 102 -5.00 -2.64 -31.04
N LYS A 103 -3.76 -2.50 -31.54
CA LYS A 103 -3.47 -1.80 -32.81
C LYS A 103 -4.09 -2.44 -34.04
N GLU A 104 -4.44 -3.73 -33.96
CA GLU A 104 -5.03 -4.50 -35.07
C GLU A 104 -6.58 -4.54 -34.95
N ASP A 105 -7.18 -4.05 -33.86
CA ASP A 105 -8.63 -4.10 -33.65
C ASP A 105 -9.35 -2.89 -34.25
N SER A 106 -9.87 -3.07 -35.47
CA SER A 106 -10.66 -2.06 -36.19
C SER A 106 -11.95 -1.61 -35.49
N ARG A 107 -12.42 -2.32 -34.45
CA ARG A 107 -13.60 -1.93 -33.67
C ARG A 107 -13.25 -1.03 -32.49
N HIS A 108 -11.98 -0.93 -32.13
CA HIS A 108 -11.52 -0.04 -31.06
C HIS A 108 -11.63 1.43 -31.53
N PRO A 109 -12.20 2.36 -30.73
CA PRO A 109 -12.40 3.75 -31.14
C PRO A 109 -11.10 4.48 -31.54
N CYS A 110 -10.02 4.18 -30.83
CA CYS A 110 -8.66 4.69 -31.11
C CYS A 110 -7.63 3.54 -31.01
N PRO A 111 -7.49 2.65 -32.02
CA PRO A 111 -6.65 1.44 -31.95
C PRO A 111 -5.17 1.75 -31.64
N GLU A 112 -4.70 2.93 -31.99
CA GLU A 112 -3.32 3.39 -31.78
C GLU A 112 -2.94 3.55 -30.30
N VAL A 113 -3.92 3.78 -29.42
CA VAL A 113 -3.74 3.88 -27.97
C VAL A 113 -4.18 2.64 -27.21
N ALA A 114 -4.70 1.63 -27.91
CA ALA A 114 -5.18 0.40 -27.29
C ALA A 114 -4.01 -0.39 -26.66
N LEU A 115 -4.17 -0.75 -25.39
CA LEU A 115 -3.19 -1.58 -24.68
C LEU A 115 -3.20 -2.99 -25.28
N SER A 116 -2.07 -3.44 -25.80
CA SER A 116 -1.88 -4.82 -26.23
C SER A 116 -1.28 -5.64 -25.10
N PHE A 117 -1.70 -6.90 -24.95
CA PHE A 117 -1.25 -7.78 -23.88
C PHE A 117 -1.21 -9.24 -24.34
N ASN A 118 -0.44 -10.04 -23.63
CA ASN A 118 -0.30 -11.47 -23.87
C ASN A 118 -0.91 -12.32 -22.76
N ILE A 119 -1.16 -13.60 -23.07
CA ILE A 119 -1.58 -14.60 -22.09
C ILE A 119 -0.61 -14.59 -20.90
N GLY A 120 -1.17 -14.47 -19.70
CA GLY A 120 -0.44 -14.49 -18.45
C GLY A 120 -0.08 -13.12 -17.90
N ASP A 121 -0.18 -12.06 -18.69
CA ASP A 121 0.03 -10.68 -18.23
C ASP A 121 -0.97 -10.32 -17.13
N ILE A 122 -0.53 -9.49 -16.18
CA ILE A 122 -1.38 -8.94 -15.13
C ILE A 122 -1.72 -7.51 -15.52
N LEU A 123 -3.02 -7.23 -15.66
CA LEU A 123 -3.59 -5.96 -16.05
C LEU A 123 -4.20 -5.30 -14.83
N GLU A 124 -3.88 -4.03 -14.61
CA GLU A 124 -4.54 -3.19 -13.62
C GLU A 124 -5.72 -2.47 -14.27
N LEU A 125 -6.91 -2.58 -13.68
CA LEU A 125 -8.07 -1.80 -14.10
C LEU A 125 -8.11 -0.48 -13.33
N LEU A 126 -8.06 0.61 -14.08
CA LEU A 126 -8.17 1.99 -13.63
C LEU A 126 -9.62 2.50 -13.76
N ALA A 127 -10.34 2.09 -14.81
CA ALA A 127 -11.75 2.44 -15.02
C ALA A 127 -12.52 1.38 -15.84
N CYS A 128 -13.73 1.05 -15.38
CA CYS A 128 -14.66 0.13 -16.02
C CYS A 128 -16.02 0.78 -16.32
N ASN A 129 -16.03 2.10 -16.57
CA ASN A 129 -17.25 2.86 -16.83
C ASN A 129 -17.80 2.67 -18.25
N ASP A 130 -16.97 2.20 -19.19
CA ASP A 130 -17.37 1.80 -20.54
C ASP A 130 -17.56 0.27 -20.60
N ASP A 131 -18.69 -0.19 -21.11
CA ASP A 131 -19.01 -1.62 -21.18
C ASP A 131 -18.10 -2.41 -22.16
N HIS A 132 -17.42 -1.72 -23.08
CA HIS A 132 -16.64 -2.33 -24.16
C HIS A 132 -15.13 -2.07 -24.04
N TRP A 133 -14.72 -0.91 -23.49
CA TRP A 133 -13.31 -0.49 -23.48
C TRP A 133 -12.85 0.00 -22.11
N TRP A 134 -12.29 -0.91 -21.30
CA TRP A 134 -11.75 -0.58 -19.98
C TRP A 134 -10.37 0.07 -20.06
N GLN A 135 -10.07 0.92 -19.07
CA GLN A 135 -8.77 1.55 -18.87
C GLN A 135 -8.08 0.98 -17.65
#